data_AF-A0A7Y8I7V8-F1
#
_entry.id   AF-A0A7Y8I7V8-F1
#
_cell.length_a   1.000
_cell.length_b   1.000
_cell.length_c   1.000
_cell.angle_alpha   90.00
_cell.angle_beta   90.00
_cell.angle_gamma   90.00
#
_symmetry.space_group_name_H-M   'P 1'
#
loop_
_entity.id
_entity.type
_entity.pdbx_description
1 polymer ?
#
loop_
_entity_poly.entity_id
_entity_poly.type
_entity_poly.pdbx_seq_one_letter_code
_entity_poly.pdbx_strand_id
1 'polypeptide(L)' 'MKAKIIILLILIVLFTIFVLQNTRIVQIDFLFWSIAMSAIVLISLMMLIGVIVGFIIAKLFDRSSKS' A
#
# COMPACT_ATOMS: atom_id res chain seq x y z
N MET A 1 -24.08 -6.15 16.98
CA MET A 1 -24.29 -5.27 15.81
C MET A 1 -23.73 -3.86 16.05
N LYS A 2 -24.16 -3.14 17.10
CA LYS A 2 -23.69 -1.76 17.40
C LYS A 2 -22.16 -1.63 17.59
N ALA A 3 -21.53 -2.56 18.31
CA ALA A 3 -20.07 -2.54 18.51
C ALA A 3 -19.26 -2.66 17.21
N LYS A 4 -19.70 -3.52 16.27
CA LYS A 4 -19.05 -3.66 14.95
C LYS A 4 -19.11 -2.36 14.14
N ILE A 5 -20.24 -1.64 14.21
CA ILE A 5 -20.42 -0.34 13.54
C ILE A 5 -19.54 0.74 14.19
N ILE A 6 -19.47 0.78 15.53
CA ILE A 6 -18.61 1.72 16.25
C ILE A 6 -17.14 1.48 15.91
N ILE A 7 -16.71 0.21 15.91
CA ILE A 7 -15.34 -0.16 15.53
C ILE A 7 -15.05 0.24 14.09
N LEU A 8 -15.99 0.01 13.16
CA LEU A 8 -15.85 0.42 11.76
C LEU A 8 -15.72 1.94 11.62
N LEU A 9 -16.53 2.71 12.34
CA LEU A 9 -16.45 4.18 12.33
C LEU A 9 -15.10 4.67 12.87
N ILE A 10 -14.62 4.09 13.97
CA ILE A 10 -13.30 4.40 14.52
C ILE A 10 -12.21 4.12 13.49
N LEU A 11 -12.26 2.96 12.82
CA LEU A 11 -11.33 2.58 11.76
C LEU A 11 -11.35 3.58 10.59
N ILE A 12 -12.52 4.01 10.15
CA ILE A 12 -12.66 4.99 9.06
C ILE A 12 -12.05 6.34 9.46
N VAL A 13 -12.31 6.81 10.69
CA VAL A 13 -11.75 8.08 11.19
C VAL A 13 -10.23 7.99 11.30
N LEU A 14 -9.69 6.92 11.88
CA LEU A 14 -8.25 6.71 11.99
C LEU A 14 -7.58 6.60 10.62
N PHE A 15 -8.19 5.88 9.68
CA PHE A 15 -7.69 5.77 8.31
C PHE A 15 -7.68 7.15 7.62
N THR A 16 -8.75 7.93 7.77
CA THR A 16 -8.83 9.29 7.21
C THR A 16 -7.72 10.19 7.78
N ILE A 17 -7.52 10.17 9.10
CA ILE A 17 -6.44 10.93 9.76
C ILE A 17 -5.07 10.49 9.24
N PHE A 18 -4.84 9.17 9.15
CA PHE A 18 -3.61 8.61 8.61
C PHE A 18 -3.34 9.10 7.18
N VAL A 19 -4.35 9.06 6.30
CA VAL A 19 -4.23 9.56 4.93
C VAL A 19 -3.90 11.05 4.92
N LEU A 20 -4.67 11.87 5.65
CA LEU A 20 -4.47 13.33 5.70
C LEU A 20 -3.08 13.71 6.22
N GLN A 21 -2.60 13.06 7.27
CA GLN A 21 -1.26 13.33 7.82
C GLN A 21 -0.13 12.95 6.84
N ASN A 22 -0.35 11.93 6.00
CA ASN A 22 0.61 11.44 5.01
C ASN A 22 0.39 12.00 3.60
N THR A 23 -0.36 13.11 3.46
CA THR A 23 -0.48 13.85 2.18
C THR A 23 0.74 14.71 1.86
N ARG A 24 1.75 14.75 2.75
CA ARG A 24 3.00 15.48 2.52
C ARG A 24 3.63 15.04 1.20
N ILE A 25 3.98 16.02 0.37
CA ILE A 25 4.66 15.81 -0.90
C ILE A 25 6.10 15.42 -0.59
N VAL A 26 6.53 14.29 -1.13
CA VAL A 26 7.88 13.77 -1.05
C VAL A 26 8.46 13.76 -2.47
N GLN A 27 9.71 14.19 -2.60
CA GLN A 27 10.46 14.07 -3.84
C GLN A 27 11.15 12.71 -3.86
N ILE A 28 10.99 12.00 -4.97
CA ILE A 28 11.61 10.70 -5.20
C ILE A 28 12.51 10.84 -6.42
N ASP A 29 13.81 10.67 -6.19
CA ASP A 29 14.79 10.59 -7.25
C ASP A 29 15.06 9.12 -7.56
N PHE A 30 14.67 8.70 -8.76
CA PHE A 30 14.84 7.34 -9.25
C PHE A 30 15.66 7.34 -10.55
N LEU A 31 16.92 6.92 -10.45
CA LEU A 31 17.93 7.02 -11.50
C LEU A 31 18.02 8.46 -12.06
N PHE A 32 17.45 8.70 -13.25
CA PHE A 32 17.47 10.00 -13.92
C PHE A 32 16.16 10.79 -13.79
N TRP A 33 15.20 10.27 -13.02
CA TRP A 33 13.84 10.81 -12.92
C TRP A 33 13.61 11.37 -11.52
N SER A 34 13.01 12.55 -11.44
CA SER A 34 12.56 13.14 -10.17
C SER A 34 11.05 13.31 -10.22
N ILE A 35 10.35 12.71 -9.27
CA ILE A 35 8.89 12.72 -9.20
C ILE A 35 8.47 13.24 -7.83
N ALA A 36 7.63 14.28 -7.82
CA ALA A 36 7.02 14.79 -6.60
C ALA A 36 5.61 14.19 -6.45
N MET A 37 5.38 13.47 -5.35
CA MET A 37 4.10 12.85 -5.07
C MET A 37 3.83 12.78 -3.57
N SER A 38 2.58 12.60 -3.16
CA SER A 38 2.28 12.44 -1.73
C SER A 38 2.81 11.12 -1.19
N ALA A 39 3.35 11.14 0.03
CA ALA A 39 3.92 9.96 0.70
C ALA A 39 2.93 8.79 0.76
N ILE A 40 1.65 9.07 1.00
CA ILE A 40 0.58 8.06 1.03
C ILE A 40 0.44 7.33 -0.32
N VAL A 41 0.57 8.03 -1.45
CA VAL A 41 0.48 7.42 -2.79
C VAL A 41 1.69 6.53 -3.04
N LEU A 42 2.89 6.99 -2.63
CA LEU A 42 4.10 6.19 -2.74
C LEU A 42 4.00 4.89 -1.93
N ILE A 43 3.63 4.99 -0.65
CA ILE A 43 3.50 3.85 0.25
C ILE A 43 2.47 2.85 -0.30
N SER A 44 1.34 3.35 -0.80
CA SER A 44 0.28 2.51 -1.38
C SER A 44 0.74 1.78 -2.64
N LEU A 45 1.47 2.47 -3.54
CA LEU A 45 2.03 1.87 -4.74
C LEU A 45 3.09 0.82 -4.42
N MET A 46 4.01 1.12 -3.50
CA MET A 46 5.05 0.18 -3.07
C MET A 46 4.43 -1.09 -2.48
N MET A 47 3.38 -0.95 -1.66
CA MET A 47 2.64 -2.09 -1.10
C MET A 47 1.98 -2.93 -2.21
N LEU A 48 1.30 -2.29 -3.17
CA LEU A 48 0.67 -2.97 -4.29
C LEU A 48 1.69 -3.72 -5.15
N ILE A 49 2.82 -3.08 -5.48
CA ILE A 49 3.92 -3.71 -6.22
C ILE A 49 4.44 -4.92 -5.46
N GLY A 50 4.68 -4.80 -4.15
CA GLY A 50 5.13 -5.91 -3.31
C GLY A 50 4.18 -7.10 -3.32
N VAL A 51 2.87 -6.86 -3.22
CA VAL A 51 1.84 -7.92 -3.30
C VAL A 51 1.84 -8.59 -4.68
N ILE A 52 1.87 -7.81 -5.76
CA ILE A 52 1.88 -8.35 -7.12
C ILE A 52 3.14 -9.18 -7.37
N VAL A 53 4.31 -8.67 -7.01
CA VAL A 53 5.60 -9.37 -7.16
C VAL A 53 5.59 -10.65 -6.31
N GLY A 54 5.18 -10.57 -5.06
CA GLY A 54 5.07 -11.74 -4.17
C GLY A 54 4.13 -12.80 -4.72
N PHE A 55 2.98 -12.40 -5.27
CA PHE A 55 2.04 -13.32 -5.90
C PHE A 55 2.61 -13.98 -7.16
N ILE A 56 3.30 -13.22 -8.01
CA ILE A 56 3.96 -13.75 -9.21
C ILE A 56 5.03 -14.77 -8.82
N ILE A 57 5.90 -14.42 -7.86
CA ILE A 57 6.94 -15.32 -7.34
C ILE A 57 6.29 -16.59 -6.80
N ALA A 58 5.30 -16.48 -5.90
CA ALA A 58 4.61 -17.64 -5.34
C ALA A 58 4.06 -18.56 -6.44
N LYS A 59 3.43 -18.00 -7.48
CA LYS A 59 2.89 -18.77 -8.60
C LYS A 59 3.96 -19.42 -9.48
N LEU A 60 5.11 -18.77 -9.68
CA LEU A 60 6.23 -19.34 -10.43
C LEU A 60 6.88 -20.50 -9.68
N PHE A 61 7.05 -20.38 -8.36
CA PHE A 61 7.64 -21.41 -7.52
C PHE A 61 6.67 -22.57 -7.20
N ASP A 62 5.36 -22.31 -7.09
CA ASP A 62 4.34 -23.37 -6.90
C ASP A 62 4.25 -24.34 -8.10
N ARG A 63 4.57 -23.87 -9.32
CA ARG A 63 4.65 -24.74 -10.50
C ARG A 63 5.84 -25.70 -10.48
N SER A 64 6.89 -25.42 -9.72
CA SER A 64 8.10 -26.26 -9.68
C SER A 64 7.99 -27.44 -8.72
N SER A 65 7.02 -27.44 -7.79
CA SER A 65 6.89 -28.49 -6.77
C SER A 65 5.93 -29.62 -7.16
N LYS A 66 5.32 -29.57 -8.35
CA LYS A 66 4.38 -30.58 -8.87
C LYS A 66 4.88 -31.31 -10.13
N SER A 67 6.17 -31.20 -10.46
CA SER A 67 6.78 -31.98 -11.55
C SER A 67 7.65 -33.11 -11.01
#